data_AF-K7N118-F1
#
_entry.id   AF-K7N118-F1
#
_cell.length_a   1.000
_cell.length_b   1.000
_cell.length_c   1.000
_cell.angle_alpha   90.00
_cell.angle_beta   90.00
_cell.angle_gamma   90.00
#
_symmetry.space_group_name_H-M   'P 1'
#
loop_
_entity.id
_entity.type
_entity.pdbx_description
1 polymer ?
#
loop_
_entity_poly.entity_id
_entity_poly.type
_entity_poly.pdbx_seq_one_letter_code
_entity_poly.pdbx_strand_id
1 'polypeptide(L)'
;MTHFWVKPDKLNPVVVDKDVNNTEFRDPTAAWWGKDGHWRMLVGSVRKRRGIAYLYGSKDFMTWVRAKHPIHSKGGTGMWECPNFYPVSVIGNVVVNIVKYVLKNNLDDTKFDYYNVGTYMEDKDRYVPDNTSVDGWGGLSLRGKEVNIDNQRLEKRDYSEVKGITAAQADVERWGSKLQGGVGPFGLLTLATQNLEEFTPVFFRVFKSPNKHIVLLCSDARSSSLKSDLYKPQFAVFVDVDLTVDKKISLRSLIDHSVVESFGAGGKTNILSRVYPELAVMNQAHLFVFNNGTEPIVVQNLKAWSMISTDIK
;
A
#
# COMPACT_ATOMS: atom_id res chain seq x y z
N MET A 1 5.93 25.91 13.81
CA MET A 1 4.61 26.56 13.78
C MET A 1 3.56 25.45 13.84
N THR A 2 2.92 25.27 15.00
CA THR A 2 1.91 24.21 15.18
C THR A 2 0.60 24.68 14.58
N HIS A 3 0.06 23.93 13.63
CA HIS A 3 -1.23 24.20 13.03
C HIS A 3 -2.28 23.38 13.75
N PHE A 4 -3.32 24.03 14.25
CA PHE A 4 -4.49 23.37 14.81
C PHE A 4 -5.57 23.29 13.72
N TRP A 5 -6.04 22.07 13.46
CA TRP A 5 -7.14 21.82 12.55
C TRP A 5 -8.38 21.53 13.39
N VAL A 6 -9.40 22.40 13.31
CA VAL A 6 -10.71 22.15 13.93
C VAL A 6 -11.56 21.39 12.92
N LYS A 7 -11.87 20.12 13.22
CA LYS A 7 -12.84 19.36 12.42
C LYS A 7 -14.21 20.05 12.57
N PRO A 8 -14.84 20.54 11.49
CA PRO A 8 -16.15 21.17 11.63
C PRO A 8 -17.20 20.10 11.94
N ASP A 9 -17.92 20.23 13.06
CA ASP A 9 -18.91 19.23 13.51
C ASP A 9 -20.00 18.96 12.46
N LYS A 10 -20.41 20.01 11.74
CA LYS A 10 -21.42 19.92 10.68
C LYS A 10 -20.89 19.29 9.39
N LEU A 11 -19.57 19.18 9.22
CA LEU A 11 -18.92 18.85 7.94
C LEU A 11 -18.12 17.55 8.03
N ASN A 12 -18.60 16.54 8.76
CA ASN A 12 -18.13 15.18 8.54
C ASN A 12 -18.62 14.78 7.15
N PRO A 13 -17.83 14.92 6.06
CA PRO A 13 -18.36 14.77 4.72
C PRO A 13 -18.47 13.27 4.48
N VAL A 14 -19.60 12.71 4.91
CA VAL A 14 -19.96 11.33 4.61
C VAL A 14 -20.60 11.37 3.24
N VAL A 15 -19.88 10.86 2.26
CA VAL A 15 -20.44 10.59 0.94
C VAL A 15 -21.38 9.40 1.13
N VAL A 16 -22.68 9.67 1.19
CA VAL A 16 -23.70 8.64 1.32
C VAL A 16 -24.32 8.42 -0.05
N ASP A 17 -24.02 7.27 -0.65
CA ASP A 17 -24.73 6.79 -1.83
C ASP A 17 -25.72 5.69 -1.42
N LYS A 18 -27.01 6.00 -1.50
CA LYS A 18 -28.10 5.10 -1.09
C LYS A 18 -28.28 3.91 -2.05
N ASP A 19 -27.75 4.01 -3.27
CA ASP A 19 -27.89 2.99 -4.29
C ASP A 19 -26.73 1.99 -4.29
N VAL A 20 -25.74 2.18 -3.41
CA VAL A 20 -24.58 1.29 -3.27
C VAL A 20 -24.66 0.59 -1.93
N ASN A 21 -24.31 -0.70 -1.92
CA ASN A 21 -24.14 -1.43 -0.68
C ASN A 21 -22.98 -0.81 0.11
N ASN A 22 -23.26 -0.35 1.34
CA ASN A 22 -22.27 0.34 2.17
C ASN A 22 -21.07 -0.54 2.55
N THR A 23 -21.23 -1.86 2.59
CA THR A 23 -20.12 -2.80 2.81
C THR A 23 -19.22 -2.97 1.58
N GLU A 24 -19.62 -2.40 0.45
CA GLU A 24 -18.94 -2.47 -0.86
C GLU A 24 -18.63 -1.05 -1.38
N PHE A 25 -18.59 -0.04 -0.52
CA PHE A 25 -18.32 1.36 -0.89
C PHE A 25 -17.20 1.91 -0.01
N ARG A 26 -15.97 1.95 -0.52
CA ARG A 26 -14.80 2.39 0.25
C ARG A 26 -13.63 2.88 -0.59
N ASP A 27 -12.68 3.46 0.12
CA ASP A 27 -11.36 3.87 -0.36
C ASP A 27 -11.42 4.95 -1.44
N PRO A 28 -11.90 6.17 -1.11
CA PRO A 28 -11.93 7.25 -2.07
C PRO A 28 -10.51 7.62 -2.53
N THR A 29 -10.36 7.94 -3.80
CA THR A 29 -9.10 8.48 -4.33
C THR A 29 -8.79 9.84 -3.73
N ALA A 30 -7.55 10.30 -3.89
CA ALA A 30 -7.31 11.74 -3.94
C ALA A 30 -8.20 12.35 -5.03
N ALA A 31 -8.87 13.45 -4.71
CA ALA A 31 -9.71 14.14 -5.66
C ALA A 31 -8.86 15.00 -6.61
N TRP A 32 -9.30 15.12 -7.86
CA TRP A 32 -8.64 15.97 -8.86
C TRP A 32 -9.61 16.99 -9.46
N TRP A 33 -9.07 18.13 -9.86
CA TRP A 33 -9.85 19.20 -10.48
C TRP A 33 -9.90 19.00 -11.99
N GLY A 34 -11.10 19.00 -12.57
CA GLY A 34 -11.26 18.98 -14.02
C GLY A 34 -11.38 20.38 -14.63
N LYS A 35 -11.14 20.46 -15.93
CA LYS A 35 -11.16 21.69 -16.73
C LYS A 35 -12.53 22.38 -16.77
N ASP A 36 -13.59 21.64 -16.48
CA ASP A 36 -14.96 22.14 -16.36
C ASP A 36 -15.26 22.78 -15.00
N GLY A 37 -14.26 22.90 -14.11
CA GLY A 37 -14.41 23.53 -12.81
C GLY A 37 -15.08 22.66 -11.75
N HIS A 38 -14.98 21.33 -11.86
CA HIS A 38 -15.52 20.38 -10.88
C HIS A 38 -14.42 19.45 -10.34
N TRP A 39 -14.45 19.21 -9.04
CA TRP A 39 -13.71 18.13 -8.39
C TRP A 39 -14.26 16.77 -8.79
N ARG A 40 -13.37 15.80 -8.94
CA ARG A 40 -13.66 14.40 -9.21
C ARG A 40 -12.97 13.52 -8.19
N MET A 41 -13.63 12.46 -7.78
CA MET A 41 -13.01 11.37 -7.00
C MET A 41 -13.57 10.04 -7.46
N LEU A 42 -12.80 8.96 -7.27
CA LEU A 42 -13.30 7.61 -7.45
C LEU A 42 -13.55 6.95 -6.12
N VAL A 43 -14.52 6.04 -6.08
CA VAL A 43 -14.71 5.11 -4.95
C VAL A 43 -14.84 3.70 -5.50
N GLY A 44 -14.14 2.76 -4.86
CA GLY A 44 -14.14 1.36 -5.24
C GLY A 44 -15.44 0.67 -4.85
N SER A 45 -15.93 -0.22 -5.71
CA SER A 45 -17.15 -0.99 -5.47
C SER A 45 -17.22 -2.26 -6.30
N VAL A 46 -18.23 -3.07 -6.04
CA VAL A 46 -18.68 -4.17 -6.89
C VAL A 46 -20.17 -4.04 -7.22
N ARG A 47 -20.58 -4.58 -8.36
CA ARG A 47 -21.97 -4.93 -8.65
C ARG A 47 -22.03 -6.38 -9.12
N LYS A 48 -22.58 -7.26 -8.30
CA LYS A 48 -22.52 -8.72 -8.50
C LYS A 48 -21.06 -9.22 -8.54
N ARG A 49 -20.52 -9.51 -9.72
CA ARG A 49 -19.12 -9.92 -9.93
C ARG A 49 -18.34 -8.93 -10.79
N ARG A 50 -18.92 -7.75 -11.07
CA ARG A 50 -18.28 -6.70 -11.84
C ARG A 50 -17.67 -5.68 -10.88
N GLY A 51 -16.35 -5.54 -10.89
CA GLY A 51 -15.66 -4.50 -10.14
C GLY A 51 -15.84 -3.15 -10.80
N ILE A 52 -15.93 -2.11 -9.99
CA ILE A 52 -16.36 -0.77 -10.38
C ILE A 52 -15.50 0.29 -9.67
N ALA A 53 -15.08 1.29 -10.44
CA ALA A 53 -14.64 2.57 -9.89
C ALA A 53 -15.72 3.62 -10.17
N TYR A 54 -16.54 3.94 -9.17
CA TYR A 54 -17.58 4.95 -9.30
C TYR A 54 -16.95 6.34 -9.33
N LEU A 55 -17.34 7.16 -10.31
CA LEU A 55 -16.95 8.56 -10.36
C LEU A 55 -17.96 9.43 -9.60
N TYR A 56 -17.44 10.35 -8.79
CA TYR A 56 -18.23 11.37 -8.12
C TYR A 56 -17.71 12.75 -8.50
N GLY A 57 -18.63 13.68 -8.75
CA GLY A 57 -18.34 15.08 -9.01
C GLY A 57 -18.73 15.98 -7.84
N SER A 58 -17.99 17.07 -7.61
CA SER A 58 -18.32 18.09 -6.62
C SER A 58 -17.88 19.49 -7.08
N LYS A 59 -18.64 20.52 -6.71
CA LYS A 59 -18.28 21.94 -6.93
C LYS A 59 -17.55 22.54 -5.74
N ASP A 60 -17.82 22.02 -4.54
CA ASP A 60 -17.49 22.63 -3.25
C ASP A 60 -16.63 21.71 -2.36
N PHE A 61 -16.30 20.50 -2.84
CA PHE A 61 -15.58 19.45 -2.10
C PHE A 61 -16.38 18.83 -0.93
N MET A 62 -17.65 19.20 -0.79
CA MET A 62 -18.50 18.83 0.34
C MET A 62 -19.69 17.98 -0.13
N THR A 63 -20.33 18.44 -1.19
CA THR A 63 -21.47 17.77 -1.81
C THR A 63 -20.98 16.98 -3.01
N TRP A 64 -21.09 15.66 -2.95
CA TRP A 64 -20.62 14.75 -3.98
C TRP A 64 -21.80 14.06 -4.65
N VAL A 65 -21.86 14.13 -5.98
CA VAL A 65 -22.91 13.49 -6.79
C VAL A 65 -22.26 12.41 -7.64
N ARG A 66 -22.75 11.17 -7.52
CA ARG A 66 -22.30 10.06 -8.35
C ARG A 66 -22.64 10.33 -9.81
N ALA A 67 -21.67 10.17 -10.70
CA ALA A 67 -21.90 10.19 -12.14
C ALA A 67 -22.81 9.02 -12.57
N LYS A 68 -23.57 9.21 -13.65
CA LYS A 68 -24.47 8.17 -14.18
C LYS A 68 -23.73 6.87 -14.53
N HIS A 69 -22.49 7.00 -15.00
CA HIS A 69 -21.63 5.89 -15.37
C HIS A 69 -20.36 5.91 -14.53
N PRO A 70 -19.85 4.74 -14.11
CA PRO A 70 -18.54 4.67 -13.48
C PRO A 70 -17.46 5.06 -14.49
N ILE A 71 -16.32 5.55 -13.99
CA ILE A 71 -15.19 5.90 -14.88
C ILE A 71 -14.69 4.67 -15.64
N HIS A 72 -14.73 3.51 -14.97
CA HIS A 72 -14.37 2.21 -15.51
C HIS A 72 -14.99 1.09 -14.66
N SER A 73 -15.15 -0.08 -15.28
CA SER A 73 -15.57 -1.29 -14.58
C SER A 73 -15.26 -2.53 -15.42
N LYS A 74 -15.04 -3.67 -14.77
CA LYS A 74 -14.72 -4.93 -15.45
C LYS A 74 -15.46 -6.11 -14.86
N GLY A 75 -16.06 -6.92 -15.72
CA GLY A 75 -16.79 -8.12 -15.33
C GLY A 75 -15.85 -9.20 -14.83
N GLY A 76 -16.30 -9.96 -13.83
CA GLY A 76 -15.56 -11.09 -13.29
C GLY A 76 -14.45 -10.73 -12.32
N THR A 77 -14.22 -9.46 -11.97
CA THR A 77 -13.13 -8.98 -11.07
C THR A 77 -13.47 -8.84 -9.60
N GLY A 78 -14.72 -9.05 -9.22
CA GLY A 78 -15.12 -8.90 -7.82
C GLY A 78 -14.98 -7.47 -7.31
N MET A 79 -14.68 -7.31 -6.02
CA MET A 79 -14.60 -6.01 -5.35
C MET A 79 -13.30 -5.28 -5.64
N TRP A 80 -13.44 -4.00 -6.01
CA TRP A 80 -12.31 -3.08 -6.21
C TRP A 80 -12.14 -2.24 -4.95
N GLU A 81 -10.93 -2.27 -4.40
CA GLU A 81 -10.51 -1.52 -3.22
C GLU A 81 -9.36 -0.58 -3.59
N CYS A 82 -9.16 0.46 -2.79
CA CYS A 82 -8.10 1.45 -2.97
C CYS A 82 -7.86 1.86 -4.43
N PRO A 83 -8.89 2.29 -5.19
CA PRO A 83 -8.67 2.87 -6.50
C PRO A 83 -7.69 4.05 -6.39
N ASN A 84 -6.88 4.22 -7.41
CA ASN A 84 -6.10 5.44 -7.63
C ASN A 84 -6.10 5.77 -9.12
N PHE A 85 -6.14 7.06 -9.46
CA PHE A 85 -6.24 7.53 -10.83
C PHE A 85 -5.42 8.79 -11.02
N TYR A 86 -4.39 8.71 -11.87
CA TYR A 86 -3.46 9.82 -12.05
C TYR A 86 -2.85 9.86 -13.46
N PRO A 87 -2.54 11.06 -13.96
CA PRO A 87 -1.85 11.24 -15.22
C PRO A 87 -0.36 10.88 -15.09
N VAL A 88 0.21 10.41 -16.20
CA VAL A 88 1.63 10.10 -16.36
C VAL A 88 2.07 10.58 -17.73
N SER A 89 3.24 11.20 -17.80
CA SER A 89 3.83 11.64 -19.06
C SER A 89 4.50 10.46 -19.76
N VAL A 90 4.21 10.27 -21.03
CA VAL A 90 4.96 9.36 -21.89
C VAL A 90 6.27 10.04 -22.26
N ILE A 91 7.38 9.52 -21.73
CA ILE A 91 8.71 9.97 -22.15
C ILE A 91 9.02 9.29 -23.48
N GLY A 92 8.85 10.04 -24.57
CA GLY A 92 9.30 9.66 -25.91
C GLY A 92 10.26 10.69 -26.48
N ASN A 93 10.95 10.34 -27.57
CA ASN A 93 11.87 11.24 -28.31
C ASN A 93 11.19 12.46 -28.96
N VAL A 94 9.89 12.66 -28.76
CA VAL A 94 9.09 13.64 -29.49
C VAL A 94 8.63 14.73 -28.54
N VAL A 95 8.73 15.99 -28.98
CA VAL A 95 8.40 17.26 -28.30
C VAL A 95 6.93 17.34 -27.78
N VAL A 96 6.13 16.28 -27.98
CA VAL A 96 4.74 16.21 -27.55
C VAL A 96 4.67 15.44 -26.24
N ASN A 97 4.42 16.14 -25.13
CA ASN A 97 4.07 15.52 -23.85
C ASN A 97 2.71 14.83 -23.96
N ILE A 98 2.70 13.59 -24.45
CA ILE A 98 1.51 12.75 -24.45
C ILE A 98 1.23 12.35 -23.00
N VAL A 99 0.05 12.70 -22.49
CA VAL A 99 -0.40 12.31 -21.16
C VAL A 99 -1.25 11.05 -21.27
N LYS A 100 -0.83 9.99 -20.58
CA LYS A 100 -1.62 8.79 -20.33
C LYS A 100 -2.13 8.80 -18.91
N TYR A 101 -3.06 7.92 -18.59
CA TYR A 101 -3.60 7.77 -17.25
C TYR A 101 -3.44 6.35 -16.75
N VAL A 102 -3.01 6.23 -15.50
CA VAL A 102 -2.95 4.96 -14.78
C VAL A 102 -4.19 4.84 -13.91
N LEU A 103 -4.90 3.73 -14.04
CA LEU A 103 -5.90 3.32 -13.07
C LEU A 103 -5.35 2.13 -12.28
N LYS A 104 -5.19 2.33 -10.98
CA LYS A 104 -4.73 1.33 -10.01
C LYS A 104 -5.92 0.88 -9.17
N ASN A 105 -6.06 -0.42 -8.93
CA ASN A 105 -7.04 -0.96 -7.98
C ASN A 105 -6.42 -2.15 -7.24
N ASN A 106 -6.79 -2.36 -5.98
CA ASN A 106 -6.61 -3.65 -5.32
C ASN A 106 -7.87 -4.50 -5.59
N LEU A 107 -7.69 -5.74 -6.04
CA LEU A 107 -8.81 -6.67 -6.18
C LEU A 107 -8.94 -7.50 -4.92
N ASP A 108 -10.05 -7.32 -4.20
CA ASP A 108 -10.34 -8.05 -2.96
C ASP A 108 -10.24 -9.57 -3.14
N ASP A 109 -10.61 -10.08 -4.32
CA ASP A 109 -10.61 -11.50 -4.60
C ASP A 109 -9.20 -12.13 -4.71
N THR A 110 -8.19 -11.39 -5.20
CA THR A 110 -6.79 -11.88 -5.27
C THR A 110 -5.89 -11.28 -4.22
N LYS A 111 -6.30 -10.16 -3.61
CA LYS A 111 -5.47 -9.32 -2.73
C LYS A 111 -4.25 -8.72 -3.43
N PHE A 112 -4.28 -8.55 -4.76
CA PHE A 112 -3.21 -7.92 -5.51
C PHE A 112 -3.62 -6.56 -6.07
N ASP A 113 -2.62 -5.69 -6.22
CA ASP A 113 -2.75 -4.42 -6.92
C ASP A 113 -2.62 -4.65 -8.43
N TYR A 114 -3.51 -4.04 -9.19
CA TYR A 114 -3.57 -4.08 -10.64
C TYR A 114 -3.53 -2.70 -11.21
N TYR A 115 -2.74 -2.56 -12.27
CA TYR A 115 -2.52 -1.33 -12.97
C TYR A 115 -2.88 -1.54 -14.43
N ASN A 116 -3.63 -0.59 -14.99
CA ASN A 116 -3.72 -0.45 -16.43
C ASN A 116 -3.45 0.99 -16.85
N VAL A 117 -2.90 1.12 -18.05
CA VAL A 117 -2.61 2.39 -18.70
C VAL A 117 -3.68 2.60 -19.76
N GLY A 118 -4.14 3.83 -19.89
CA GLY A 118 -5.19 4.16 -20.85
C GLY A 118 -5.32 5.64 -21.11
N THR A 119 -6.39 5.97 -21.82
CA THR A 119 -6.73 7.33 -22.22
C THR A 119 -7.96 7.79 -21.43
N TYR A 120 -7.87 8.99 -20.85
CA TYR A 120 -8.99 9.63 -20.17
C TYR A 120 -9.62 10.72 -21.05
N MET A 121 -10.89 10.53 -21.40
CA MET A 121 -11.70 11.53 -22.10
C MET A 121 -12.44 12.37 -21.05
N GLU A 122 -11.83 13.49 -20.68
CA GLU A 122 -12.32 14.39 -19.63
C GLU A 122 -13.69 15.02 -19.95
N ASP A 123 -13.98 15.27 -21.22
CA ASP A 123 -15.27 15.78 -21.72
C ASP A 123 -16.42 14.77 -21.53
N LYS A 124 -16.09 13.48 -21.42
CA LYS A 124 -17.04 12.37 -21.31
C LYS A 124 -16.94 11.65 -19.97
N ASP A 125 -16.02 12.08 -19.10
CA ASP A 125 -15.68 11.41 -17.84
C ASP A 125 -15.46 9.89 -18.02
N ARG A 126 -14.77 9.51 -19.10
CA ARG A 126 -14.60 8.12 -19.50
C ARG A 126 -13.14 7.74 -19.62
N TYR A 127 -12.75 6.69 -18.90
CA TYR A 127 -11.45 6.07 -19.06
C TYR A 127 -11.54 4.85 -19.99
N VAL A 128 -10.57 4.70 -20.88
CA VAL A 128 -10.47 3.55 -21.78
C VAL A 128 -9.05 2.98 -21.66
N PRO A 129 -8.88 1.77 -21.12
CA PRO A 129 -7.60 1.07 -21.11
C PRO A 129 -7.05 0.90 -22.53
N ASP A 130 -5.75 1.06 -22.70
CA ASP A 130 -5.09 0.79 -23.97
C ASP A 130 -5.16 -0.72 -24.28
N ASN A 131 -5.22 -1.08 -25.56
CA ASN A 131 -5.36 -2.49 -26.00
C ASN A 131 -4.13 -3.36 -25.66
N THR A 132 -2.98 -2.73 -25.38
CA THR A 132 -1.75 -3.38 -24.89
C THR A 132 -1.78 -3.63 -23.38
N SER A 133 -2.75 -3.05 -22.66
CA SER A 133 -2.91 -3.20 -21.22
C SER A 133 -4.04 -4.18 -20.92
N VAL A 134 -3.74 -5.23 -20.15
CA VAL A 134 -4.77 -6.22 -19.79
C VAL A 134 -5.76 -5.60 -18.82
N ASP A 135 -7.02 -5.53 -19.21
CA ASP A 135 -8.09 -4.99 -18.39
C ASP A 135 -8.71 -6.08 -17.51
N GLY A 136 -8.24 -6.19 -16.25
CA GLY A 136 -8.74 -7.13 -15.24
C GLY A 136 -7.61 -7.79 -14.43
N TRP A 137 -7.85 -8.99 -13.92
CA TRP A 137 -6.91 -9.80 -13.11
C TRP A 137 -5.58 -10.12 -13.78
N GLY A 138 -5.50 -9.99 -15.10
CA GLY A 138 -4.25 -10.18 -15.85
C GLY A 138 -3.51 -8.88 -16.13
N GLY A 139 -3.97 -7.76 -15.54
CA GLY A 139 -3.38 -6.43 -15.67
C GLY A 139 -1.89 -6.42 -15.34
N LEU A 140 -1.23 -5.31 -15.64
CA LEU A 140 0.20 -5.18 -15.43
C LEU A 140 0.52 -5.43 -13.96
N SER A 141 1.13 -6.58 -13.69
CA SER A 141 1.85 -6.81 -12.45
C SER A 141 3.18 -6.11 -12.60
N LEU A 142 3.45 -5.18 -11.69
CA LEU A 142 4.75 -4.52 -11.62
C LEU A 142 5.78 -5.38 -10.88
N ARG A 143 5.45 -6.60 -10.47
CA ARG A 143 6.42 -7.54 -9.88
C ARG A 143 7.38 -8.05 -10.95
N GLY A 144 8.66 -7.77 -10.76
CA GLY A 144 9.76 -8.31 -11.54
C GLY A 144 10.36 -9.55 -10.89
N LYS A 145 11.68 -9.51 -10.65
CA LYS A 145 12.44 -10.62 -10.08
C LYS A 145 11.93 -11.00 -8.68
N GLU A 146 11.62 -12.28 -8.49
CA GLU A 146 11.22 -12.88 -7.22
C GLU A 146 12.43 -13.46 -6.46
N VAL A 147 12.43 -13.30 -5.14
CA VAL A 147 13.30 -14.00 -4.20
C VAL A 147 12.44 -14.64 -3.12
N ASN A 148 12.78 -15.88 -2.77
CA ASN A 148 12.08 -16.66 -1.75
C ASN A 148 13.04 -17.00 -0.60
N ILE A 149 12.55 -16.91 0.63
CA ILE A 149 13.23 -17.37 1.83
C ILE A 149 12.25 -18.24 2.62
N ASP A 150 12.64 -19.49 2.87
CA ASP A 150 11.80 -20.46 3.58
C ASP A 150 12.45 -20.90 4.88
N ASN A 151 11.62 -21.01 5.92
CA ASN A 151 11.98 -21.53 7.25
C ASN A 151 13.23 -20.88 7.88
N GLN A 152 13.49 -19.61 7.58
CA GLN A 152 14.61 -18.88 8.19
C GLN A 152 14.29 -18.58 9.64
N ARG A 153 15.07 -19.19 10.53
CA ARG A 153 15.02 -18.93 11.97
C ARG A 153 15.92 -17.73 12.29
N LEU A 154 15.37 -16.75 13.00
CA LEU A 154 16.12 -15.60 13.53
C LEU A 154 16.17 -15.70 15.05
N GLU A 155 17.37 -15.75 15.59
CA GLU A 155 17.60 -15.80 17.03
C GLU A 155 17.36 -14.42 17.67
N LYS A 156 17.60 -14.32 18.97
CA LYS A 156 17.53 -13.06 19.71
C LYS A 156 18.53 -12.05 19.14
N ARG A 157 18.06 -10.83 18.86
CA ARG A 157 18.86 -9.70 18.33
C ARG A 157 19.55 -10.03 17.01
N ASP A 158 18.89 -10.81 16.18
CA ASP A 158 19.40 -11.29 14.91
C ASP A 158 18.73 -10.58 13.73
N TYR A 159 19.42 -10.49 12.60
CA TYR A 159 18.89 -9.97 11.35
C TYR A 159 19.59 -10.58 10.15
N SER A 160 18.90 -10.61 9.02
CA SER A 160 19.41 -11.18 7.78
C SER A 160 18.94 -10.37 6.59
N GLU A 161 19.83 -10.15 5.63
CA GLU A 161 19.51 -9.42 4.40
C GLU A 161 18.69 -10.30 3.44
N VAL A 162 17.63 -9.74 2.87
CA VAL A 162 16.89 -10.34 1.76
C VAL A 162 17.64 -10.05 0.46
N LYS A 163 18.69 -10.84 0.20
CA LYS A 163 19.59 -10.64 -0.93
C LYS A 163 18.87 -10.76 -2.28
N GLY A 164 19.31 -9.96 -3.24
CA GLY A 164 18.81 -10.00 -4.61
C GLY A 164 17.56 -9.16 -4.87
N ILE A 165 17.09 -8.42 -3.85
CA ILE A 165 16.03 -7.41 -3.91
C ILE A 165 16.60 -6.08 -3.39
N THR A 166 16.42 -5.00 -4.14
CA THR A 166 16.67 -3.64 -3.65
C THR A 166 15.40 -3.10 -3.01
N ALA A 167 15.51 -2.56 -1.80
CA ALA A 167 14.37 -2.01 -1.06
C ALA A 167 13.88 -0.66 -1.59
N ALA A 168 14.52 -0.07 -2.60
CA ALA A 168 14.05 1.19 -3.17
C ALA A 168 12.66 1.04 -3.80
N GLN A 169 12.36 -0.13 -4.39
CA GLN A 169 11.05 -0.45 -4.96
C GLN A 169 10.80 -1.96 -4.85
N ALA A 170 9.98 -2.38 -3.88
CA ALA A 170 9.76 -3.79 -3.61
C ALA A 170 8.36 -4.09 -3.05
N ASP A 171 7.84 -5.28 -3.37
CA ASP A 171 6.70 -5.89 -2.70
C ASP A 171 7.22 -7.08 -1.89
N VAL A 172 6.97 -7.11 -0.58
CA VAL A 172 7.53 -8.10 0.34
C VAL A 172 6.41 -8.72 1.13
N GLU A 173 6.19 -10.02 1.00
CA GLU A 173 5.24 -10.80 1.79
C GLU A 173 6.00 -11.75 2.71
N ARG A 174 5.68 -11.75 4.01
CA ARG A 174 6.36 -12.52 5.05
C ARG A 174 5.35 -13.19 5.96
N TRP A 175 5.62 -14.44 6.33
CA TRP A 175 4.90 -15.15 7.39
C TRP A 175 5.86 -15.54 8.51
N GLY A 176 5.43 -15.41 9.77
CA GLY A 176 6.17 -16.01 10.86
C GLY A 176 5.45 -16.02 12.19
N SER A 177 5.82 -16.98 13.03
CA SER A 177 5.98 -16.85 14.50
C SER A 177 6.12 -18.25 15.13
N LYS A 178 6.73 -18.31 16.34
CA LYS A 178 6.58 -19.44 17.28
C LYS A 178 6.76 -18.89 18.70
N LEU A 179 5.84 -19.21 19.60
CA LEU A 179 5.58 -18.47 20.85
C LEU A 179 5.68 -19.37 22.11
N GLN A 180 6.35 -18.84 23.14
CA GLN A 180 5.80 -18.64 24.50
C GLN A 180 6.60 -17.56 25.28
N GLY A 181 6.08 -16.32 25.39
CA GLY A 181 6.47 -15.31 26.40
C GLY A 181 7.07 -13.98 25.93
N GLY A 182 6.29 -13.09 25.29
CA GLY A 182 6.71 -11.73 24.88
C GLY A 182 7.65 -11.74 23.66
N VAL A 183 7.11 -11.47 22.46
CA VAL A 183 7.85 -11.67 21.20
C VAL A 183 7.95 -10.38 20.41
N GLY A 184 9.14 -10.14 19.85
CA GLY A 184 9.47 -8.95 19.10
C GLY A 184 10.08 -7.81 19.92
N PRO A 185 10.40 -6.68 19.28
CA PRO A 185 10.03 -6.33 17.91
C PRO A 185 10.70 -7.22 16.85
N PHE A 186 9.91 -7.73 15.90
CA PHE A 186 10.40 -8.49 14.75
C PHE A 186 9.67 -8.06 13.48
N GLY A 187 10.34 -8.05 12.34
CA GLY A 187 9.75 -7.56 11.10
C GLY A 187 10.77 -7.31 10.01
N LEU A 188 10.58 -6.21 9.29
CA LEU A 188 11.43 -5.77 8.18
C LEU A 188 12.17 -4.49 8.55
N LEU A 189 13.44 -4.37 8.15
CA LEU A 189 14.13 -3.10 7.99
C LEU A 189 14.06 -2.75 6.51
N THR A 190 13.24 -1.75 6.19
CA THR A 190 13.02 -1.27 4.82
C THR A 190 13.85 -0.01 4.57
N LEU A 191 14.20 0.27 3.31
CA LEU A 191 15.04 1.41 2.93
C LEU A 191 16.23 1.56 3.88
N ALA A 192 16.96 0.46 4.08
CA ALA A 192 18.07 0.39 5.01
C ALA A 192 19.40 0.56 4.29
N THR A 193 20.35 1.28 4.86
CA THR A 193 21.74 1.20 4.39
C THR A 193 22.38 -0.10 4.85
N GLN A 194 23.46 -0.53 4.18
CA GLN A 194 24.18 -1.76 4.55
C GLN A 194 24.70 -1.74 6.00
N ASN A 195 25.10 -0.57 6.50
CA ASN A 195 25.59 -0.35 7.87
C ASN A 195 24.47 0.01 8.87
N LEU A 196 23.20 0.03 8.45
CA LEU A 196 22.03 0.42 9.26
C LEU A 196 22.13 1.83 9.88
N GLU A 197 22.75 2.76 9.17
CA GLU A 197 22.80 4.18 9.53
C GLU A 197 21.46 4.87 9.25
N GLU A 198 20.82 4.54 8.13
CA GLU A 198 19.41 4.82 7.88
C GLU A 198 18.65 3.52 7.70
N PHE A 199 17.44 3.45 8.24
CA PHE A 199 16.49 2.38 8.00
C PHE A 199 15.09 2.77 8.50
N THR A 200 14.07 2.18 7.89
CA THR A 200 12.67 2.29 8.33
C THR A 200 12.16 0.91 8.75
N PRO A 201 12.11 0.61 10.06
CA PRO A 201 11.61 -0.66 10.54
C PRO A 201 10.08 -0.68 10.50
N VAL A 202 9.52 -1.79 10.01
CA VAL A 202 8.11 -2.14 10.14
C VAL A 202 8.02 -3.48 10.84
N PHE A 203 7.36 -3.55 11.99
CA PHE A 203 7.50 -4.69 12.88
C PHE A 203 6.28 -4.96 13.73
N PHE A 204 6.18 -6.20 14.20
CA PHE A 204 5.22 -6.58 15.22
C PHE A 204 5.83 -6.55 16.61
N ARG A 205 5.03 -6.14 17.59
CA ARG A 205 5.25 -6.43 19.02
C ARG A 205 4.08 -7.25 19.53
N VAL A 206 4.38 -8.40 20.14
CA VAL A 206 3.40 -9.34 20.66
C VAL A 206 3.52 -9.41 22.17
N PHE A 207 2.48 -8.94 22.85
CA PHE A 207 2.37 -8.98 24.30
C PHE A 207 1.46 -10.13 24.72
N LYS A 208 1.79 -10.76 25.85
CA LYS A 208 0.93 -11.77 26.48
C LYS A 208 -0.09 -11.07 27.38
N SER A 209 -1.36 -11.37 27.19
CA SER A 209 -2.47 -11.05 28.09
C SER A 209 -3.04 -12.37 28.65
N PRO A 210 -3.76 -12.39 29.79
CA PRO A 210 -4.20 -13.65 30.42
C PRO A 210 -4.92 -14.63 29.47
N ASN A 211 -5.77 -14.11 28.58
CA ASN A 211 -6.63 -14.94 27.72
C ASN A 211 -6.32 -14.81 26.22
N LYS A 212 -5.43 -13.89 25.82
CA LYS A 212 -5.10 -13.66 24.40
C LYS A 212 -3.74 -13.00 24.24
N HIS A 213 -3.27 -12.93 22.99
CA HIS A 213 -2.14 -12.08 22.66
C HIS A 213 -2.65 -10.69 22.26
N ILE A 214 -1.89 -9.65 22.62
CA ILE A 214 -2.11 -8.30 22.12
C ILE A 214 -1.00 -8.03 21.12
N VAL A 215 -1.35 -7.72 19.88
CA VAL A 215 -0.40 -7.52 18.80
C VAL A 215 -0.46 -6.07 18.33
N LEU A 216 0.70 -5.43 18.20
CA LEU A 216 0.86 -4.14 17.56
C LEU A 216 1.64 -4.32 16.26
N LEU A 217 1.18 -3.68 15.18
CA LEU A 217 1.98 -3.38 13.99
C LEU A 217 2.51 -1.96 14.14
N CYS A 218 3.82 -1.79 14.01
CA CYS A 218 4.50 -0.52 14.22
C CYS A 218 5.34 -0.14 12.99
N SER A 219 5.49 1.16 12.78
CA SER A 219 6.49 1.75 11.88
C SER A 219 7.18 2.91 12.60
N ASP A 220 8.50 3.04 12.45
CA ASP A 220 9.31 4.03 13.17
C ASP A 220 10.24 4.79 12.23
N ALA A 221 9.83 5.97 11.77
CA ALA A 221 10.62 6.74 10.80
C ALA A 221 11.80 7.49 11.43
N ARG A 222 12.06 7.40 12.73
CA ARG A 222 13.09 8.24 13.40
C ARG A 222 14.49 8.04 12.83
N SER A 223 14.81 6.82 12.40
CA SER A 223 16.07 6.44 11.76
C SER A 223 15.98 6.42 10.24
N SER A 224 14.89 6.91 9.64
CA SER A 224 14.68 6.81 8.19
C SER A 224 15.49 7.82 7.38
N SER A 225 16.07 8.83 8.02
CA SER A 225 16.84 9.88 7.36
C SER A 225 17.79 10.58 8.33
N LEU A 226 18.98 10.92 7.86
CA LEU A 226 19.95 11.77 8.57
C LEU A 226 19.53 13.25 8.61
N LYS A 227 18.61 13.68 7.73
CA LYS A 227 18.10 15.05 7.73
C LYS A 227 17.30 15.34 9.01
N SER A 228 17.54 16.52 9.59
CA SER A 228 16.99 16.93 10.88
C SER A 228 15.65 17.67 10.78
N ASP A 229 15.35 18.25 9.63
CA ASP A 229 14.17 19.09 9.34
C ASP A 229 12.97 18.29 8.80
N LEU A 230 13.03 16.96 8.86
CA LEU A 230 11.98 16.07 8.38
C LEU A 230 11.03 15.63 9.49
N TYR A 231 9.75 15.51 9.14
CA TYR A 231 8.77 14.84 9.98
C TYR A 231 9.00 13.32 9.96
N LYS A 232 9.45 12.77 11.10
CA LYS A 232 9.84 11.36 11.26
C LYS A 232 9.04 10.69 12.39
N PRO A 233 7.73 10.45 12.20
CA PRO A 233 6.84 9.97 13.25
C PRO A 233 7.07 8.49 13.59
N GLN A 234 6.48 8.09 14.71
CA GLN A 234 6.28 6.69 15.06
C GLN A 234 4.79 6.39 15.05
N PHE A 235 4.42 5.30 14.42
CA PHE A 235 3.04 4.82 14.38
C PHE A 235 2.95 3.42 14.96
N ALA A 236 1.84 3.15 15.63
CA ALA A 236 1.49 1.82 16.11
C ALA A 236 -0.02 1.64 16.03
N VAL A 237 -0.44 0.45 15.64
CA VAL A 237 -1.85 0.08 15.50
C VAL A 237 -2.06 -1.34 16.00
N PHE A 238 -3.19 -1.58 16.66
CA PHE A 238 -3.57 -2.92 17.10
C PHE A 238 -3.91 -3.81 15.90
N VAL A 239 -3.46 -5.06 15.94
CA VAL A 239 -3.75 -6.06 14.91
C VAL A 239 -4.76 -7.04 15.47
N ASP A 240 -5.90 -7.16 14.79
CA ASP A 240 -6.96 -8.11 15.16
C ASP A 240 -6.62 -9.52 14.65
N VAL A 241 -5.81 -10.24 15.42
CA VAL A 241 -5.35 -11.59 15.12
C VAL A 241 -5.34 -12.48 16.35
N ASP A 242 -5.84 -13.70 16.19
CA ASP A 242 -5.76 -14.72 17.21
C ASP A 242 -4.55 -15.64 16.97
N LEU A 243 -3.50 -15.45 17.76
CA LEU A 243 -2.28 -16.26 17.69
C LEU A 243 -2.37 -17.57 18.49
N THR A 244 -3.50 -17.90 19.11
CA THR A 244 -3.65 -19.15 19.87
C THR A 244 -3.84 -20.37 18.96
N VAL A 245 -4.39 -20.18 17.76
CA VAL A 245 -4.68 -21.24 16.79
C VAL A 245 -3.40 -21.67 16.06
N ASP A 246 -2.93 -20.84 15.11
CA ASP A 246 -1.83 -21.23 14.22
C ASP A 246 -0.46 -20.75 14.71
N LYS A 247 -0.43 -19.81 15.67
CA LYS A 247 0.78 -19.08 16.06
C LYS A 247 1.52 -18.55 14.83
N LYS A 248 0.80 -17.92 13.89
CA LYS A 248 1.35 -17.27 12.70
C LYS A 248 0.78 -15.88 12.55
N ILE A 249 1.60 -14.96 12.07
CA ILE A 249 1.16 -13.65 11.60
C ILE A 249 1.87 -13.32 10.28
N SER A 250 1.13 -12.70 9.35
CA SER A 250 1.68 -12.23 8.08
C SER A 250 1.92 -10.73 8.10
N LEU A 251 2.96 -10.31 7.37
CA LEU A 251 3.28 -8.92 7.04
C LEU A 251 3.49 -8.83 5.54
N ARG A 252 2.77 -7.96 4.86
CA ARG A 252 3.08 -7.55 3.49
C ARG A 252 3.49 -6.09 3.48
N SER A 253 4.54 -5.72 2.75
CA SER A 253 5.01 -4.35 2.65
C SER A 253 5.23 -3.96 1.19
N LEU A 254 4.59 -2.87 0.76
CA LEU A 254 4.88 -2.18 -0.50
C LEU A 254 5.83 -1.04 -0.20
N ILE A 255 6.99 -1.06 -0.84
CA ILE A 255 8.07 -0.12 -0.60
C ILE A 255 8.35 0.63 -1.91
N ASP A 256 8.38 1.94 -1.82
CA ASP A 256 8.90 2.86 -2.83
C ASP A 256 9.97 3.76 -2.17
N HIS A 257 10.72 4.50 -2.97
CA HIS A 257 11.86 5.31 -2.53
C HIS A 257 11.52 6.32 -1.43
N SER A 258 10.23 6.68 -1.26
CA SER A 258 9.77 7.59 -0.22
C SER A 258 8.55 7.12 0.59
N VAL A 259 8.08 5.89 0.37
CA VAL A 259 6.85 5.37 0.99
C VAL A 259 7.05 3.91 1.40
N VAL A 260 6.60 3.59 2.61
CA VAL A 260 6.47 2.22 3.09
C VAL A 260 5.04 2.02 3.55
N GLU A 261 4.27 1.26 2.79
CA GLU A 261 2.92 0.83 3.17
C GLU A 261 2.96 -0.63 3.60
N SER A 262 2.30 -0.99 4.70
CA SER A 262 2.45 -2.30 5.30
C SER A 262 1.19 -2.84 5.95
N PHE A 263 0.86 -4.07 5.56
CA PHE A 263 -0.36 -4.77 5.89
C PHE A 263 -0.07 -5.93 6.83
N GLY A 264 -0.64 -5.89 8.03
CA GLY A 264 -0.56 -6.95 9.02
C GLY A 264 -1.74 -7.92 8.95
N ALA A 265 -1.48 -9.19 9.28
CA ALA A 265 -2.48 -10.26 9.41
C ALA A 265 -3.40 -10.38 8.18
N GLY A 266 -2.82 -10.41 6.98
CA GLY A 266 -3.54 -10.58 5.72
C GLY A 266 -4.33 -9.34 5.29
N GLY A 267 -3.93 -8.15 5.73
CA GLY A 267 -4.60 -6.89 5.38
C GLY A 267 -5.63 -6.39 6.38
N LYS A 268 -5.84 -7.11 7.50
CA LYS A 268 -6.73 -6.66 8.58
C LYS A 268 -6.29 -5.35 9.23
N THR A 269 -5.02 -5.00 9.09
CA THR A 269 -4.46 -3.77 9.64
C THR A 269 -3.44 -3.22 8.65
N ASN A 270 -3.42 -1.91 8.46
CA ASN A 270 -2.47 -1.22 7.59
C ASN A 270 -1.72 -0.15 8.38
N ILE A 271 -0.48 0.13 7.99
CA ILE A 271 0.32 1.26 8.44
C ILE A 271 1.06 1.85 7.25
N LEU A 272 1.03 3.18 7.13
CA LEU A 272 1.68 3.91 6.05
C LEU A 272 2.68 4.91 6.64
N SER A 273 3.90 4.88 6.11
CA SER A 273 4.95 5.82 6.46
C SER A 273 5.50 6.49 5.20
N ARG A 274 5.54 7.83 5.20
CA ARG A 274 6.36 8.58 4.26
C ARG A 274 7.74 8.79 4.88
N VAL A 275 8.78 8.46 4.15
CA VAL A 275 10.16 8.50 4.59
C VAL A 275 11.03 9.06 3.48
N TYR A 276 12.11 9.75 3.81
CA TYR A 276 12.95 10.42 2.80
C TYR A 276 14.42 10.15 3.12
N PRO A 277 14.91 8.92 2.89
CA PRO A 277 16.30 8.56 3.17
C PRO A 277 17.25 9.41 2.33
N GLU A 278 18.44 9.68 2.88
CA GLU A 278 19.51 10.38 2.19
C GLU A 278 20.53 9.40 1.59
N LEU A 279 20.80 8.31 2.31
CA LEU A 279 21.77 7.28 1.97
C LEU A 279 21.13 6.03 1.40
N ALA A 280 20.01 5.57 1.98
CA ALA A 280 19.31 4.36 1.53
C ALA A 280 18.43 4.62 0.29
N VAL A 281 19.05 5.13 -0.77
CA VAL A 281 18.41 5.49 -2.03
C VAL A 281 18.87 4.55 -3.15
N MET A 282 17.97 4.25 -4.09
CA MET A 282 18.26 3.44 -5.27
C MET A 282 18.95 2.11 -4.89
N ASN A 283 20.11 1.80 -5.49
CA ASN A 283 20.83 0.55 -5.26
C ASN A 283 21.48 0.44 -3.86
N GLN A 284 21.52 1.52 -3.08
CA GLN A 284 21.99 1.51 -1.68
C GLN A 284 20.88 1.17 -0.68
N ALA A 285 19.64 1.02 -1.14
CA ALA A 285 18.53 0.61 -0.31
C ALA A 285 18.48 -0.93 -0.19
N HIS A 286 18.75 -1.43 1.01
CA HIS A 286 18.70 -2.84 1.37
C HIS A 286 17.43 -3.18 2.15
N LEU A 287 17.07 -4.45 2.11
CA LEU A 287 15.94 -5.03 2.85
C LEU A 287 16.49 -6.08 3.83
N PHE A 288 16.12 -5.99 5.10
CA PHE A 288 16.47 -7.00 6.09
C PHE A 288 15.23 -7.55 6.78
N VAL A 289 15.25 -8.83 7.12
CA VAL A 289 14.38 -9.41 8.15
C VAL A 289 15.11 -9.32 9.48
N PHE A 290 14.40 -8.99 10.56
CA PHE A 290 15.03 -8.87 11.87
C PHE A 290 14.16 -9.43 13.01
N ASN A 291 14.85 -9.80 14.09
CA ASN A 291 14.28 -10.12 15.38
C ASN A 291 15.09 -9.43 16.48
N ASN A 292 14.57 -8.33 17.01
CA ASN A 292 15.13 -7.67 18.19
C ASN A 292 14.34 -8.01 19.47
N GLY A 293 13.60 -9.13 19.46
CA GLY A 293 12.98 -9.73 20.63
C GLY A 293 13.92 -10.63 21.41
N THR A 294 13.45 -11.15 22.55
CA THR A 294 14.18 -12.12 23.37
C THR A 294 13.97 -13.57 22.93
N GLU A 295 12.81 -13.85 22.34
CA GLU A 295 12.45 -15.16 21.84
C GLU A 295 12.80 -15.31 20.36
N PRO A 296 13.23 -16.51 19.92
CA PRO A 296 13.48 -16.78 18.52
C PRO A 296 12.18 -16.81 17.73
N ILE A 297 12.25 -16.39 16.46
CA ILE A 297 11.14 -16.47 15.52
C ILE A 297 11.54 -17.25 14.28
N VAL A 298 10.54 -17.76 13.57
CA VAL A 298 10.74 -18.42 12.28
C VAL A 298 9.98 -17.64 11.22
N VAL A 299 10.71 -17.19 10.20
CA VAL A 299 10.17 -16.74 8.92
C VAL A 299 9.84 -17.99 8.11
N GLN A 300 8.58 -18.40 8.10
CA GLN A 300 8.18 -19.65 7.46
C GLN A 300 8.32 -19.57 5.94
N ASN A 301 7.84 -18.47 5.38
CA ASN A 301 7.96 -18.14 3.98
C ASN A 301 8.13 -16.62 3.91
N LEU A 302 8.96 -16.16 2.99
CA LEU A 302 9.04 -14.79 2.58
C LEU A 302 9.20 -14.79 1.07
N LYS A 303 8.37 -14.01 0.41
CA LYS A 303 8.46 -13.72 -1.01
C LYS A 303 8.71 -12.24 -1.18
N ALA A 304 9.68 -11.89 -1.99
CA ALA A 304 9.98 -10.50 -2.29
C ALA A 304 10.16 -10.32 -3.79
N TRP A 305 9.57 -9.26 -4.33
CA TRP A 305 9.69 -8.90 -5.74
C TRP A 305 10.31 -7.51 -5.86
N SER A 306 11.30 -7.38 -6.73
CA SER A 306 11.71 -6.06 -7.21
C SER A 306 10.63 -5.54 -8.14
N MET A 307 10.18 -4.31 -7.90
CA MET A 307 9.16 -3.71 -8.74
C MET A 307 9.79 -3.14 -10.01
N ILE A 308 9.22 -3.42 -11.18
CA ILE A 308 9.68 -2.91 -12.47
C ILE A 308 9.00 -1.58 -12.79
N SER A 309 9.76 -0.66 -13.38
CA SER A 309 9.18 0.47 -14.09
C SER A 309 8.53 -0.04 -15.39
N THR A 310 7.34 0.46 -15.70
CA THR A 310 6.71 0.18 -16.98
C THR A 310 7.03 1.31 -17.96
N ASP A 311 7.51 0.95 -19.14
CA ASP A 311 7.60 1.91 -20.25
C ASP A 311 6.20 2.17 -20.78
N ILE A 312 5.74 3.40 -20.61
CA ILE A 312 4.48 3.85 -21.15
C ILE A 312 4.75 4.27 -22.59
N LYS A 313 4.14 3.59 -23.56
CA LYS A 313 4.27 3.90 -24.99
C LYS A 313 3.02 4.59 -25.52
#